data_AF-A0A2V9WC24-F1
#
_entry.id   AF-A0A2V9WC24-F1
#
_cell.length_a   1.000
_cell.length_b   1.000
_cell.length_c   1.000
_cell.angle_alpha   90.00
_cell.angle_beta   90.00
_cell.angle_gamma   90.00
#
_symmetry.space_group_name_H-M   'P 1'
#
loop_
_entity.id
_entity.type
_entity.pdbx_description
1 polymer ?
#
loop_
_entity_poly.entity_id
_entity_poly.type
_entity_poly.pdbx_seq_one_letter_code
_entity_poly.pdbx_strand_id
1 'polypeptide(L)' 'MSRDEYIKQLCARAISADDDDFVLTIEELQIAIREHIEKVRAMAATALLKAPGSPPTDLPQA' A
#
# COMPACT_ATOMS: atom_id res chain seq x y z
N MET A 1 -3.70 -15.90 1.91
CA MET A 1 -2.55 -15.30 1.20
C MET A 1 -2.50 -13.81 1.53
N SER A 2 -1.34 -13.29 1.91
CA SER A 2 -1.17 -11.85 2.13
C SER A 2 -1.21 -11.09 0.79
N ARG A 3 -1.56 -9.80 0.83
CA ARG A 3 -1.60 -8.95 -0.39
C ARG A 3 -0.23 -8.89 -1.07
N ASP A 4 0.83 -8.88 -0.28
CA ASP A 4 2.21 -8.81 -0.75
C ASP A 4 2.64 -10.10 -1.45
N GLU A 5 2.21 -11.26 -0.93
CA GLU A 5 2.42 -12.55 -1.60
C GLU A 5 1.70 -12.63 -2.94
N TYR A 6 0.49 -12.08 -3.03
CA TYR A 6 -0.27 -12.04 -4.28
C TYR A 6 0.38 -11.10 -5.32
N ILE A 7 0.85 -9.92 -4.91
CA ILE A 7 1.60 -9.01 -5.79
C ILE A 7 2.88 -9.70 -6.30
N LYS A 8 3.62 -10.41 -5.44
CA LYS A 8 4.81 -11.17 -5.85
C LYS A 8 4.47 -12.27 -6.89
N GLN A 9 3.33 -12.93 -6.73
CA GLN A 9 2.87 -13.91 -7.72
C GLN A 9 2.55 -13.28 -9.07
N LEU A 10 1.86 -12.13 -9.08
CA LEU A 10 1.56 -11.41 -10.31
C LEU A 10 2.84 -10.94 -11.02
N CYS A 11 3.84 -10.48 -10.26
CA CYS A 11 5.17 -10.18 -10.84
C CYS A 11 5.83 -11.43 -11.45
N ALA A 12 5.79 -12.57 -10.76
CA ALA A 12 6.36 -13.81 -11.28
C ALA A 12 5.64 -14.32 -12.54
N ARG A 13 4.31 -14.19 -12.58
CA ARG A 13 3.50 -14.52 -13.75
C ARG A 13 3.81 -13.58 -14.92
N ALA A 14 3.91 -12.28 -14.69
CA ALA A 14 4.24 -11.31 -15.73
C ALA A 14 5.61 -11.58 -16.39
N ILE A 15 6.60 -12.06 -15.64
CA ILE A 15 7.92 -12.44 -16.17
C ILE A 15 7.83 -13.63 -17.12
N SER A 16 6.87 -14.53 -16.88
CA SER A 16 6.77 -15.83 -17.57
C SER A 16 5.64 -15.87 -18.60
N ALA A 17 4.88 -14.77 -18.73
CA ALA A 17 3.67 -14.68 -19.54
C ALA A 17 4.02 -14.50 -21.03
N ASP A 18 3.17 -15.06 -21.89
CA ASP A 18 3.12 -14.70 -23.31
C ASP A 18 2.40 -13.35 -23.49
N ASP A 19 2.43 -12.79 -24.71
CA ASP A 19 1.97 -11.40 -24.94
C ASP A 19 0.51 -11.16 -24.49
N ASP A 20 -0.38 -12.13 -24.70
CA ASP A 20 -1.79 -12.02 -24.32
C ASP A 20 -1.98 -12.17 -22.79
N ASP A 21 -1.30 -13.12 -22.15
CA ASP A 21 -1.35 -13.29 -20.68
C ASP A 21 -0.61 -12.15 -19.95
N PHE A 22 0.37 -11.52 -20.60
CA PHE A 22 1.15 -10.42 -20.06
C PHE A 22 0.28 -9.18 -19.84
N VAL A 23 -0.51 -8.78 -20.85
CA VAL A 23 -1.38 -7.61 -20.75
C VAL A 23 -2.37 -7.77 -19.60
N LEU A 24 -3.05 -8.92 -19.54
CA LEU A 24 -4.00 -9.23 -18.46
C LEU A 24 -3.33 -9.26 -17.09
N THR A 25 -2.15 -9.88 -17.00
CA THR A 25 -1.40 -9.96 -15.73
C THR A 25 -0.93 -8.58 -15.26
N ILE A 26 -0.53 -7.69 -16.18
CA ILE A 26 -0.12 -6.32 -15.84
C ILE A 26 -1.32 -5.49 -15.38
N GLU A 27 -2.48 -5.62 -16.03
CA GLU A 27 -3.72 -4.97 -15.57
C GLU A 27 -4.08 -5.41 -14.14
N GLU A 28 -4.05 -6.71 -13.88
CA GLU A 28 -4.30 -7.30 -12.55
C GLU A 28 -3.28 -6.80 -11.51
N LEU A 29 -1.99 -6.72 -11.88
CA LEU A 29 -0.93 -6.19 -11.02
C LEU A 29 -1.14 -4.72 -10.68
N GLN A 30 -1.53 -3.88 -11.64
CA GLN A 30 -1.80 -2.47 -11.41
C GLN A 30 -2.96 -2.25 -10.42
N ILE A 31 -4.02 -3.05 -10.55
CA ILE A 31 -5.16 -3.04 -9.62
C ILE A 31 -4.67 -3.43 -8.22
N ALA A 32 -3.95 -4.54 -8.11
CA ALA A 32 -3.46 -5.05 -6.82
C ALA A 32 -2.55 -4.04 -6.09
N ILE A 33 -1.66 -3.37 -6.82
CA ILE A 33 -0.78 -2.31 -6.28
C ILE A 33 -1.60 -1.10 -5.82
N ARG A 34 -2.57 -0.65 -6.62
CA ARG A 34 -3.41 0.50 -6.27
C ARG A 34 -4.16 0.27 -4.97
N GLU A 35 -4.81 -0.89 -4.84
CA GLU A 35 -5.54 -1.25 -3.63
C GLU A 35 -4.61 -1.42 -2.42
N HIS A 36 -3.40 -1.95 -2.62
CA HIS A 36 -2.39 -2.04 -1.55
C HIS A 36 -1.99 -0.63 -1.06
N ILE A 37 -1.73 0.31 -1.98
CA ILE A 37 -1.42 1.71 -1.65
C ILE A 37 -2.58 2.37 -0.91
N GLU A 38 -3.82 2.19 -1.36
CA GLU A 38 -5.01 2.75 -0.71
C GLU A 38 -5.16 2.23 0.73
N LYS A 39 -4.92 0.93 0.94
CA LYS A 39 -4.92 0.34 2.28
C LYS A 39 -3.83 0.92 3.17
N VAL A 40 -2.60 1.06 2.65
CA VAL A 40 -1.48 1.67 3.39
C VAL A 40 -1.80 3.12 3.75
N ARG A 41 -2.38 3.89 2.82
CA ARG A 41 -2.82 5.26 3.08
C ARG A 41 -3.91 5.33 4.15
N ALA A 42 -4.90 4.43 4.11
CA ALA A 42 -5.94 4.36 5.13
C ALA A 42 -5.39 4.00 6.51
N MET A 43 -4.42 3.08 6.58
CA MET A 43 -3.71 2.74 7.81
C MET A 43 -2.91 3.93 8.35
N ALA A 44 -2.18 4.64 7.47
CA ALA A 44 -1.43 5.84 7.85
C ALA A 44 -2.35 6.96 8.35
N ALA A 45 -3.46 7.22 7.66
CA ALA A 45 -4.47 8.20 8.09
C ALA A 45 -5.05 7.82 9.46
N THR A 46 -5.36 6.54 9.68
CA THR A 46 -5.84 6.04 10.98
C THR A 46 -4.79 6.22 12.07
N ALA A 47 -3.52 5.93 11.78
CA ALA A 47 -2.43 6.10 12.74
C ALA A 47 -2.21 7.58 13.10
N LEU A 48 -2.31 8.50 12.13
CA LEU A 48 -2.23 9.94 12.36
C LEU A 48 -3.42 10.46 13.18
N LEU A 49 -4.64 9.99 12.91
CA LEU A 49 -5.83 10.33 13.69
C LEU A 49 -5.80 9.76 15.11
N LYS A 50 -5.09 8.65 15.32
CA LYS A 50 -4.94 7.99 16.63
C LYS A 50 -3.72 8.49 17.41
N ALA A 51 -2.97 9.47 16.92
CA ALA A 51 -1.84 10.04 17.65
C ALA A 51 -2.33 10.62 18.99
N PRO A 52 -1.92 10.06 20.15
CA PRO A 52 -2.32 10.58 21.44
C PRO A 52 -1.51 11.83 21.72
N GLY A 53 -2.19 12.98 21.77
CA GLY A 53 -1.78 14.17 22.52
C GLY A 53 -0.52 14.88 22.03
N SER A 54 -0.73 16.06 21.44
CA SER A 54 0.24 17.14 21.34
C SER A 54 1.01 17.32 22.66
N PRO A 55 2.34 17.61 22.65
CA PRO A 55 3.04 17.99 23.87
C PRO A 55 2.39 19.26 24.45
N PRO A 56 2.15 19.34 25.77
CA PRO A 56 1.57 20.52 26.38
C PRO A 56 2.49 21.71 26.12
N THR A 57 1.92 22.78 25.57
CA THR A 57 2.59 24.06 25.42
C THR A 57 2.69 24.69 26.81
N ASP A 58 3.73 24.34 27.55
CA ASP A 58 4.14 25.04 28.77
C ASP A 58 5.63 25.37 28.63
N LEU A 59 5.92 26.38 27.81
CA LEU A 59 7.19 27.08 27.87
C LEU A 59 6.97 28.30 28.76
N PRO A 60 7.63 28.41 29.93
CA PRO A 60 7.62 29.64 30.71
C PRO A 60 8.27 30.74 29.86
N GLN A 61 7.56 31.86 29.67
CA GLN A 61 8.18 33.07 29.16
C GLN A 61 9.26 33.52 30.14
N ALA A 62 10.50 33.58 29.66
CA ALA A 62 11.63 34.24 30.29
C ALA A 62 12.34 35.10 29.25
#